data_AF-A0A5J4WGW5-F1
#
_entry.id   AF-A0A5J4WGW5-F1
#
_cell.length_a   1.000
_cell.length_b   1.000
_cell.length_c   1.000
_cell.angle_alpha   90.00
_cell.angle_beta   90.00
_cell.angle_gamma   90.00
#
_symmetry.space_group_name_H-M   'P 1'
#
loop_
_entity.id
_entity.type
_entity.pdbx_description
1 polymer ?
#
loop_
_entity_poly.entity_id
_entity_poly.type
_entity_poly.pdbx_seq_one_letter_code
_entity_poly.pdbx_strand_id
1 'polypeptide(L)'
;MKSNDFSYKQSIEQNIPVHKSEKLPKIDHSQAGQEEITEKSPKVEFDSQIAPDQLIINITNDICKGLKQAHEGEINTEEMNLIINKLSEIQIDLANELHLRSTEIIHAAILLSRVWTNKGRQITFQNLPMTTIGALVLANKYSADITIPIRVWGKILGVSAGKIHQWMMDMLDSLDFQLEVEREEFERISNEFSS
;
A
#
# COMPACT_ATOMS: atom_id res chain seq x y z
N MET A 1 -18.27 1.82 49.02
CA MET A 1 -18.35 0.87 50.16
C MET A 1 -18.74 -0.47 49.55
N LYS A 2 -18.04 -1.61 49.70
CA LYS A 2 -16.90 -2.07 50.51
C LYS A 2 -16.39 -3.37 49.86
N SER A 3 -15.23 -3.84 50.35
CA SER A 3 -14.77 -5.25 50.38
C SER A 3 -14.14 -5.82 49.10
N ASN A 4 -13.08 -6.62 49.14
CA ASN A 4 -12.35 -7.26 50.24
C ASN A 4 -10.92 -7.61 49.79
N ASP A 5 -9.97 -7.49 50.73
CA ASP A 5 -8.70 -8.21 50.73
C ASP A 5 -8.93 -9.73 50.78
N PHE A 6 -8.17 -10.50 50.01
CA PHE A 6 -7.88 -11.90 50.34
C PHE A 6 -6.48 -12.30 49.87
N SER A 7 -5.60 -12.46 50.86
CA SER A 7 -4.33 -13.17 50.81
C SER A 7 -4.58 -14.67 50.88
N TYR A 8 -3.87 -15.46 50.07
CA TYR A 8 -3.61 -16.88 50.39
C TYR A 8 -2.26 -17.32 49.80
N LYS A 9 -1.31 -17.60 50.70
CA LYS A 9 -0.20 -18.53 50.48
C LYS A 9 -0.59 -19.86 51.12
N GLN A 10 -0.53 -20.97 50.38
CA GLN A 10 0.09 -22.19 50.89
C GLN A 10 0.48 -23.17 49.79
N SER A 11 1.61 -23.79 50.03
CA SER A 11 2.44 -24.71 49.26
C SER A 11 1.96 -26.16 49.35
N ILE A 12 2.23 -26.95 48.31
CA ILE A 12 2.47 -28.39 48.43
C ILE A 12 3.65 -28.77 47.52
N GLU A 13 4.74 -29.21 48.17
CA GLU A 13 5.84 -29.96 47.58
C GLU A 13 5.40 -31.42 47.35
N GLN A 14 5.70 -32.00 46.17
CA GLN A 14 5.87 -33.44 46.04
C GLN A 14 7.06 -33.78 45.12
N ASN A 15 8.09 -34.28 45.80
CA ASN A 15 9.18 -35.19 45.40
C ASN A 15 9.23 -35.70 43.95
N ILE A 16 10.34 -35.41 43.26
CA ILE A 16 10.83 -36.15 42.09
C ILE A 16 12.26 -36.67 42.41
N PRO A 17 12.62 -37.92 42.07
CA PRO A 17 13.81 -38.59 42.58
C PRO A 17 15.11 -38.09 41.92
N VAL A 18 16.18 -38.10 42.71
CA VAL A 18 17.57 -37.88 42.29
C VAL A 18 18.01 -39.00 41.34
N HIS A 19 18.21 -38.68 40.06
CA HIS A 19 18.95 -39.53 39.13
C HIS A 19 20.36 -39.00 38.89
N LYS A 20 21.31 -39.93 38.99
CA LYS A 20 22.77 -39.79 38.92
C LYS A 20 23.23 -39.08 37.64
N SER A 21 24.26 -38.25 37.79
CA SER A 21 25.08 -37.69 36.72
C SER A 21 25.62 -38.80 35.81
N GLU A 22 25.16 -38.82 34.56
CA GLU A 22 25.83 -39.52 33.46
C GLU A 22 26.78 -38.56 32.77
N LYS A 23 28.03 -39.00 32.60
CA LYS A 23 29.08 -38.28 31.88
C LYS A 23 28.75 -38.28 30.39
N LEU A 24 28.53 -37.11 29.82
CA LEU A 24 28.48 -36.91 28.36
C LEU A 24 29.82 -37.33 27.72
N PRO A 25 29.80 -38.01 26.55
CA PRO A 25 31.00 -38.36 25.81
C PRO A 25 31.66 -37.09 25.24
N LYS A 26 33.00 -37.05 25.27
CA LYS A 26 33.79 -36.02 24.59
C LYS A 26 33.62 -36.17 23.08
N ILE A 27 32.98 -35.18 22.46
CA ILE A 27 32.89 -35.09 21.00
C ILE A 27 34.20 -34.47 20.50
N ASP A 28 34.82 -35.15 19.55
CA ASP A 28 36.06 -34.79 18.87
C ASP A 28 35.82 -33.60 17.93
N HIS A 29 36.63 -32.54 18.06
CA HIS A 29 36.58 -31.37 17.18
C HIS A 29 37.41 -31.63 15.93
N SER A 30 36.91 -32.53 15.06
CA SER A 30 37.40 -32.61 13.69
C SER A 30 36.72 -31.54 12.83
N GLN A 31 37.51 -30.68 12.20
CA GLN A 31 37.07 -29.55 11.36
C GLN A 31 36.12 -30.02 10.24
N ALA A 32 34.84 -29.68 10.36
CA ALA A 32 33.92 -29.61 9.23
C ALA A 32 34.04 -28.21 8.61
N GLY A 33 34.30 -28.15 7.31
CA GLY A 33 34.50 -26.90 6.57
C GLY A 33 33.34 -25.93 6.78
N GLN A 34 33.69 -24.70 7.15
CA GLN A 34 32.77 -23.57 7.10
C GLN A 34 32.60 -23.20 5.63
N GLU A 35 31.57 -23.75 4.98
CA GLU A 35 30.97 -23.03 3.85
C GLU A 35 30.24 -21.83 4.44
N GLU A 36 30.91 -20.68 4.35
CA GLU A 36 30.36 -19.39 4.68
C GLU A 36 29.24 -19.10 3.66
N ILE A 37 28.01 -19.53 3.98
CA ILE A 37 26.81 -19.13 3.25
C ILE A 37 26.68 -17.63 3.51
N THR A 38 27.27 -16.83 2.62
CA THR A 38 27.03 -15.39 2.59
C THR A 38 25.60 -15.21 2.09
N GLU A 39 24.63 -15.27 3.00
CA GLU A 39 23.28 -14.81 2.74
C GLU A 39 23.35 -13.31 2.50
N LYS A 40 23.68 -12.92 1.26
CA LYS A 40 23.50 -11.56 0.78
C LYS A 40 22.00 -11.34 0.75
N SER A 41 21.47 -10.83 1.86
CA SER A 41 20.16 -10.22 1.88
C SER A 41 20.16 -9.23 0.70
N PRO A 42 19.26 -9.38 -0.29
CA PRO A 42 19.20 -8.40 -1.37
C PRO A 42 19.04 -7.03 -0.70
N LYS A 43 19.95 -6.10 -1.03
CA LYS A 43 19.75 -4.71 -0.67
C LYS A 43 18.44 -4.29 -1.31
N VAL A 44 17.39 -4.21 -0.52
CA VAL A 44 16.14 -3.59 -0.93
C VAL A 44 16.47 -2.12 -1.04
N GLU A 45 16.76 -1.68 -2.26
CA GLU A 45 16.93 -0.27 -2.56
C GLU A 45 15.53 0.32 -2.61
N PHE A 46 15.12 0.91 -1.49
CA PHE A 46 13.84 1.60 -1.42
C PHE A 46 13.93 2.84 -2.31
N ASP A 47 13.01 2.93 -3.26
CA ASP A 47 12.76 4.19 -3.95
C ASP A 47 12.52 5.25 -2.86
N SER A 48 13.36 6.28 -2.86
CA SER A 48 13.32 7.39 -1.90
C SER A 48 13.07 8.70 -2.61
N GLN A 49 12.88 8.65 -3.93
CA GLN A 49 12.58 9.80 -4.75
C GLN A 49 11.08 9.99 -4.84
N ILE A 50 10.67 11.26 -4.91
CA ILE A 50 9.30 11.62 -5.25
C ILE A 50 9.01 11.10 -6.66
N ALA A 51 7.81 10.57 -6.88
CA ALA A 51 7.38 10.07 -8.18
C ALA A 51 7.58 11.15 -9.26
N PRO A 52 8.19 10.82 -10.42
CA PRO A 52 8.32 11.78 -11.50
C PRO A 52 6.95 12.22 -12.03
N ASP A 53 6.78 13.51 -12.31
CA ASP A 53 5.54 14.06 -12.90
C ASP A 53 5.10 13.28 -14.16
N GLN A 54 6.07 12.85 -14.97
CA GLN A 54 5.80 12.10 -16.20
C GLN A 54 5.11 10.75 -15.93
N LEU A 55 5.47 10.06 -14.84
CA LEU A 55 4.81 8.80 -14.43
C LEU A 55 3.34 9.06 -14.12
N ILE A 56 3.05 10.11 -13.34
CA ILE A 56 1.70 10.51 -12.96
C ILE A 56 0.88 10.88 -14.19
N ILE A 57 1.44 11.66 -15.10
CA ILE A 57 0.80 12.07 -16.37
C ILE A 57 0.49 10.84 -17.22
N ASN A 58 1.44 9.91 -17.38
CA ASN A 58 1.27 8.72 -18.21
C ASN A 58 0.14 7.82 -17.68
N ILE A 59 0.11 7.55 -16.36
CA ILE A 59 -0.94 6.74 -15.72
C ILE A 59 -2.29 7.43 -15.83
N THR A 60 -2.36 8.75 -15.60
CA THR A 60 -3.62 9.51 -15.69
C THR A 60 -4.19 9.46 -17.10
N ASN A 61 -3.33 9.64 -18.10
CA ASN A 61 -3.71 9.55 -19.51
C ASN A 61 -4.24 8.16 -19.87
N ASP A 62 -3.59 7.10 -19.39
CA ASP A 62 -4.02 5.73 -19.66
C ASP A 62 -5.41 5.44 -19.09
N ILE A 63 -5.64 5.79 -17.81
CA ILE A 63 -6.94 5.60 -17.15
C ILE A 63 -8.04 6.38 -17.88
N CYS A 64 -7.79 7.64 -18.22
CA CYS A 64 -8.77 8.47 -18.93
C CYS A 64 -9.03 7.98 -20.36
N LYS A 65 -8.03 7.41 -21.04
CA LYS A 65 -8.20 6.77 -22.35
C LYS A 65 -9.08 5.53 -22.24
N GLY A 66 -8.85 4.66 -21.25
CA GLY A 66 -9.71 3.50 -20.98
C GLY A 66 -11.16 3.91 -20.70
N LEU A 67 -11.33 4.98 -19.93
CA LEU A 67 -12.65 5.55 -19.63
C LEU A 67 -13.35 6.12 -20.87
N LYS A 68 -12.64 6.82 -21.75
CA LYS A 68 -13.19 7.28 -23.03
C LYS A 68 -13.65 6.12 -23.90
N GLN A 69 -12.88 5.03 -23.97
CA GLN A 69 -13.22 3.86 -24.78
C GLN A 69 -14.45 3.12 -24.23
N ALA A 70 -14.64 3.10 -22.91
CA ALA A 70 -15.78 2.42 -22.29
C ALA A 70 -17.10 3.19 -22.38
N HIS A 71 -17.08 4.52 -22.51
CA HIS A 71 -18.28 5.37 -22.57
C HIS A 71 -18.53 5.95 -23.98
N GLU A 72 -18.49 5.09 -25.01
CA GLU A 72 -18.64 5.41 -26.44
C GLU A 72 -19.54 6.64 -26.72
N GLY A 73 -18.92 7.82 -26.87
CA GLY A 73 -19.52 8.98 -27.54
C GLY A 73 -20.21 10.06 -26.71
N GLU A 74 -20.22 10.02 -25.37
CA GLU A 74 -21.00 10.99 -24.58
C GLU A 74 -20.25 12.25 -24.10
N ILE A 75 -18.92 12.33 -24.23
CA ILE A 75 -18.13 13.40 -23.60
C ILE A 75 -17.33 14.20 -24.64
N ASN A 76 -17.47 15.53 -24.57
CA ASN A 76 -16.71 16.47 -25.38
C ASN A 76 -15.20 16.30 -25.10
N THR A 77 -14.40 16.19 -26.18
CA THR A 77 -12.94 16.01 -26.08
C THR A 77 -12.26 17.16 -25.32
N GLU A 78 -12.76 18.40 -25.41
CA GLU A 78 -12.21 19.54 -24.68
C GLU A 78 -12.46 19.45 -23.17
N GLU A 79 -13.68 19.08 -22.77
CA GLU A 79 -14.05 18.90 -21.36
C GLU A 79 -13.26 17.75 -20.73
N MET A 80 -13.05 16.67 -21.49
CA MET A 80 -12.21 15.55 -21.08
C MET A 80 -10.75 15.96 -20.84
N ASN A 81 -10.16 16.73 -21.76
CA ASN A 81 -8.79 17.22 -21.61
C ASN A 81 -8.64 18.12 -20.38
N LEU A 82 -9.65 18.95 -20.09
CA LEU A 82 -9.67 19.77 -18.88
C LEU A 82 -9.67 18.90 -17.61
N ILE A 83 -10.47 17.83 -17.58
CA ILE A 83 -10.51 16.88 -16.45
C ILE A 83 -9.16 16.17 -16.27
N ILE A 84 -8.57 15.68 -17.37
CA ILE A 84 -7.26 15.01 -17.38
C ILE A 84 -6.17 15.93 -16.81
N ASN A 85 -6.09 17.17 -17.31
CA ASN A 85 -5.08 18.12 -16.88
C ASN A 85 -5.25 18.45 -15.40
N LYS A 86 -6.49 18.74 -14.97
CA LYS A 86 -6.77 19.05 -13.58
C LYS A 86 -6.50 17.88 -12.64
N LEU A 87 -6.79 16.65 -13.06
CA LEU A 87 -6.50 15.46 -12.28
C LEU A 87 -5.00 15.18 -12.20
N SER A 88 -4.26 15.39 -13.30
CA SER A 88 -2.80 15.30 -13.31
C SER A 88 -2.18 16.34 -12.37
N GLU A 89 -2.61 17.59 -12.44
CA GLU A 89 -2.15 18.67 -11.55
C GLU A 89 -2.39 18.34 -10.08
N ILE A 90 -3.59 17.88 -9.72
CA ILE A 90 -3.91 17.48 -8.33
C ILE A 90 -3.00 16.34 -7.85
N GLN A 91 -2.73 15.36 -8.69
CA GLN A 91 -1.87 14.23 -8.31
C GLN A 91 -0.39 14.63 -8.20
N ILE A 92 0.09 15.51 -9.07
CA ILE A 92 1.43 16.09 -9.00
C ILE A 92 1.60 16.91 -7.71
N ASP A 93 0.64 17.79 -7.41
CA ASP A 93 0.65 18.59 -6.18
C ASP A 93 0.66 17.68 -4.93
N LEU A 94 -0.17 16.63 -4.94
CA LEU A 94 -0.17 15.64 -3.86
C LEU A 94 1.17 14.91 -3.76
N ALA A 95 1.73 14.44 -4.87
CA ALA A 95 2.99 13.72 -4.87
C ALA A 95 4.12 14.58 -4.30
N ASN A 96 4.18 15.85 -4.68
CA ASN A 96 5.17 16.80 -4.18
C ASN A 96 4.97 17.16 -2.71
N GLU A 97 3.76 17.52 -2.29
CA GLU A 97 3.47 17.92 -0.91
C GLU A 97 3.59 16.76 0.08
N LEU A 98 3.21 15.55 -0.35
CA LEU A 98 3.19 14.35 0.48
C LEU A 98 4.42 13.46 0.30
N HIS A 99 5.33 13.82 -0.61
CA HIS A 99 6.51 13.04 -0.98
C HIS A 99 6.14 11.60 -1.39
N LEU A 100 5.09 11.45 -2.20
CA LEU A 100 4.69 10.14 -2.72
C LEU A 100 5.74 9.65 -3.72
N ARG A 101 6.12 8.38 -3.62
CA ARG A 101 7.14 7.75 -4.47
C ARG A 101 6.47 7.02 -5.62
N SER A 102 7.28 6.55 -6.56
CA SER A 102 6.80 5.74 -7.69
C SER A 102 6.02 4.51 -7.21
N THR A 103 6.42 3.92 -6.08
CA THR A 103 5.73 2.80 -5.45
C THR A 103 4.27 3.12 -5.12
N GLU A 104 3.98 4.25 -4.46
CA GLU A 104 2.59 4.61 -4.14
C GLU A 104 1.79 4.91 -5.41
N ILE A 105 2.38 5.56 -6.41
CA ILE A 105 1.70 5.89 -7.67
C ILE A 105 1.36 4.62 -8.46
N ILE A 106 2.32 3.71 -8.63
CA ILE A 106 2.14 2.44 -9.35
C ILE A 106 1.15 1.54 -8.60
N HIS A 107 1.26 1.45 -7.28
CA HIS A 107 0.31 0.67 -6.48
C HIS A 107 -1.10 1.25 -6.63
N ALA A 108 -1.28 2.56 -6.54
CA ALA A 108 -2.59 3.18 -6.78
C ALA A 108 -3.14 2.88 -8.19
N ALA A 109 -2.29 2.91 -9.22
CA ALA A 109 -2.68 2.55 -10.58
C ALA A 109 -3.17 1.10 -10.69
N ILE A 110 -2.50 0.16 -10.01
CA ILE A 110 -2.92 -1.25 -9.93
C ILE A 110 -4.27 -1.38 -9.24
N LEU A 111 -4.47 -0.70 -8.10
CA LEU A 111 -5.75 -0.71 -7.40
C LEU A 111 -6.87 -0.13 -8.30
N LEU A 112 -6.61 0.95 -9.02
CA LEU A 112 -7.56 1.54 -9.97
C LEU A 112 -7.89 0.58 -11.11
N SER A 113 -6.90 -0.11 -11.66
CA SER A 113 -7.09 -1.13 -12.69
C SER A 113 -7.99 -2.26 -12.20
N ARG A 114 -7.81 -2.72 -10.96
CA ARG A 114 -8.68 -3.75 -10.36
C ARG A 114 -10.11 -3.28 -10.16
N VAL A 115 -10.31 -2.04 -9.67
CA VAL A 115 -11.67 -1.46 -9.60
C VAL A 115 -12.29 -1.35 -10.98
N TRP A 116 -11.50 -1.01 -11.99
CA TRP A 116 -11.93 -1.01 -13.38
C TRP A 116 -12.38 -2.40 -13.83
N THR A 117 -11.65 -3.46 -13.50
CA THR A 117 -12.06 -4.83 -13.86
C THR A 117 -13.31 -5.28 -13.09
N ASN A 118 -13.38 -5.00 -11.78
CA ASN A 118 -14.45 -5.48 -10.90
C ASN A 118 -15.76 -4.71 -11.08
N LYS A 119 -15.67 -3.40 -11.30
CA LYS A 119 -16.81 -2.47 -11.31
C LYS A 119 -16.81 -1.54 -12.53
N GLY A 120 -16.12 -1.87 -13.63
CA GLY A 120 -15.78 -0.99 -14.78
C GLY A 120 -16.87 -0.19 -15.47
N ARG A 121 -18.14 -0.35 -15.09
CA ARG A 121 -19.26 0.51 -15.54
C ARG A 121 -19.64 1.62 -14.54
N GLN A 122 -19.05 1.62 -13.34
CA GLN A 122 -19.35 2.60 -12.29
C GLN A 122 -18.33 3.74 -12.23
N ILE A 123 -17.10 3.56 -12.74
CA ILE A 123 -16.16 4.68 -12.87
C ILE A 123 -16.62 5.56 -14.05
N THR A 124 -16.80 6.85 -13.75
CA THR A 124 -17.19 7.91 -14.67
C THR A 124 -16.19 9.05 -14.57
N PHE A 125 -16.17 9.97 -15.53
CA PHE A 125 -15.29 11.14 -15.45
C PHE A 125 -15.59 12.04 -14.25
N GLN A 126 -16.82 11.98 -13.72
CA GLN A 126 -17.23 12.75 -12.55
C GLN A 126 -16.65 12.17 -11.26
N ASN A 127 -16.64 10.84 -11.09
CA ASN A 127 -16.15 10.21 -9.86
C ASN A 127 -14.67 9.83 -9.90
N LEU A 128 -14.05 9.79 -11.09
CA LEU A 128 -12.65 9.42 -11.28
C LEU A 128 -11.69 10.14 -10.32
N PRO A 129 -11.73 11.47 -10.13
CA PRO A 129 -10.82 12.13 -9.20
C PRO A 129 -10.91 11.58 -7.78
N MET A 130 -12.13 11.34 -7.28
CA MET A 130 -12.36 10.83 -5.94
C MET A 130 -11.86 9.39 -5.80
N THR A 131 -12.11 8.55 -6.80
CA THR A 131 -11.60 7.18 -6.85
C THR A 131 -10.07 7.16 -6.87
N THR A 132 -9.43 8.02 -7.68
CA THR A 132 -7.98 8.17 -7.74
C THR A 132 -7.40 8.60 -6.39
N ILE A 133 -8.00 9.58 -5.70
CA ILE A 133 -7.55 9.97 -4.36
C ILE A 133 -7.72 8.81 -3.37
N GLY A 134 -8.84 8.09 -3.40
CA GLY A 134 -9.05 6.90 -2.57
C GLY A 134 -7.96 5.83 -2.77
N ALA A 135 -7.58 5.58 -4.03
CA ALA A 135 -6.51 4.65 -4.39
C ALA A 135 -5.14 5.12 -3.87
N LEU A 136 -4.79 6.40 -4.02
CA LEU A 136 -3.52 6.95 -3.52
C LEU A 136 -3.40 6.88 -1.99
N VAL A 137 -4.49 7.18 -1.28
CA VAL A 137 -4.52 7.07 0.19
C VAL A 137 -4.32 5.62 0.63
N LEU A 138 -4.95 4.66 -0.04
CA LEU A 138 -4.77 3.23 0.26
C LEU A 138 -3.36 2.75 -0.09
N ALA A 139 -2.84 3.14 -1.25
CA ALA A 139 -1.49 2.81 -1.67
C ALA A 139 -0.47 3.30 -0.63
N ASN A 140 -0.52 4.56 -0.22
CA ASN A 140 0.35 5.09 0.84
C ASN A 140 0.21 4.32 2.17
N LYS A 141 -1.01 3.95 2.55
CA LYS A 141 -1.24 3.16 3.77
C LYS A 141 -0.63 1.76 3.72
N TYR A 142 -0.57 1.16 2.53
CA TYR A 142 -0.16 -0.22 2.37
C TYR A 142 1.33 -0.37 2.05
N SER A 143 1.91 0.58 1.30
CA SER A 143 3.28 0.48 0.80
C SER A 143 4.28 1.43 1.45
N ALA A 144 3.84 2.43 2.23
CA ALA A 144 4.74 3.32 2.95
C ALA A 144 5.00 2.85 4.39
N ASP A 145 6.26 2.93 4.81
CA ASP A 145 6.65 2.67 6.21
C ASP A 145 6.00 3.65 7.18
N ILE A 146 5.76 4.88 6.72
CA ILE A 146 5.11 5.94 7.49
C ILE A 146 3.86 6.39 6.75
N THR A 147 2.70 6.02 7.30
CA THR A 147 1.41 6.43 6.77
C THR A 147 1.13 7.91 7.02
N ILE A 148 0.65 8.59 5.99
CA ILE A 148 0.26 10.00 6.06
C ILE A 148 -1.14 10.12 6.66
N PRO A 149 -1.35 10.92 7.71
CA PRO A 149 -2.67 11.09 8.31
C PRO A 149 -3.67 11.71 7.33
N ILE A 150 -4.89 11.16 7.27
CA ILE A 150 -5.99 11.59 6.38
C ILE A 150 -6.27 13.11 6.44
N ARG A 151 -6.10 13.73 7.61
CA ARG A 151 -6.24 15.19 7.79
C ARG A 151 -5.26 16.02 6.95
N VAL A 152 -4.09 15.49 6.64
CA VAL A 152 -3.06 16.16 5.82
C VAL A 152 -3.50 16.17 4.36
N TRP A 153 -3.95 15.03 3.84
CA TRP A 153 -4.58 14.93 2.51
C TRP A 153 -5.72 15.93 2.34
N GLY A 154 -6.64 15.98 3.33
CA GLY A 154 -7.76 16.91 3.32
C GLY A 154 -7.32 18.37 3.32
N LYS A 155 -6.26 18.71 4.07
CA LYS A 155 -5.71 20.07 4.09
C LYS A 155 -5.18 20.50 2.72
N ILE A 156 -4.43 19.63 2.03
CA ILE A 156 -3.87 19.92 0.70
C ILE A 156 -4.99 20.05 -0.33
N LEU A 157 -5.98 19.16 -0.30
CA LEU A 157 -7.10 19.13 -1.23
C LEU A 157 -8.21 20.14 -0.92
N GLY A 158 -8.13 20.87 0.20
CA GLY A 158 -9.18 21.79 0.64
C GLY A 158 -10.51 21.10 0.98
N VAL A 159 -10.48 19.83 1.41
CA VAL A 159 -11.66 19.04 1.77
C VAL A 159 -11.57 18.47 3.19
N SER A 160 -12.71 18.10 3.77
CA SER A 160 -12.73 17.53 5.12
C SER A 160 -12.05 16.15 5.16
N ALA A 161 -11.41 15.83 6.27
CA ALA A 161 -10.86 14.49 6.51
C ALA A 161 -11.93 13.38 6.38
N GLY A 162 -13.19 13.69 6.73
CA GLY A 162 -14.31 12.77 6.54
C GLY A 162 -14.58 12.43 5.07
N LYS A 163 -14.42 13.39 4.14
CA LYS A 163 -14.54 13.12 2.70
C LYS A 163 -13.42 12.22 2.19
N ILE A 164 -12.18 12.48 2.58
CA ILE A 164 -11.04 11.63 2.21
C ILE A 164 -11.23 10.21 2.74
N HIS A 165 -11.68 10.07 4.00
CA HIS A 165 -12.00 8.77 4.57
C HIS A 165 -13.10 8.07 3.77
N GLN A 166 -14.17 8.75 3.40
CA GLN A 166 -15.23 8.16 2.58
C GLN A 166 -14.69 7.63 1.25
N TRP A 167 -13.90 8.43 0.52
CA TRP A 167 -13.31 7.99 -0.76
C TRP A 167 -12.39 6.77 -0.61
N MET A 168 -11.64 6.69 0.50
CA MET A 168 -10.83 5.51 0.84
C MET A 168 -11.70 4.28 1.11
N MET A 169 -12.81 4.43 1.84
CA MET A 169 -13.74 3.31 2.10
C MET A 169 -14.44 2.85 0.83
N ASP A 170 -14.91 3.78 -0.01
CA ASP A 170 -15.54 3.45 -1.29
C ASP A 170 -14.58 2.65 -2.20
N MET A 171 -13.28 2.95 -2.13
CA MET A 171 -12.23 2.21 -2.83
C MET A 171 -12.03 0.80 -2.24
N LEU A 172 -11.99 0.65 -0.92
CA LEU A 172 -11.92 -0.66 -0.25
C LEU A 172 -13.10 -1.57 -0.62
N ASP A 173 -14.31 -1.02 -0.54
CA ASP A 173 -15.55 -1.69 -0.91
C ASP A 173 -15.62 -2.01 -2.41
N SER A 174 -14.81 -1.35 -3.23
CA SER A 174 -14.69 -1.63 -4.66
C SER A 174 -13.66 -2.68 -5.01
N LEU A 175 -12.73 -2.93 -4.10
CA LEU A 175 -11.71 -3.96 -4.22
C LEU A 175 -12.08 -5.25 -3.49
N ASP A 176 -13.23 -5.31 -2.80
CA ASP A 176 -13.55 -6.36 -1.84
C ASP A 176 -12.37 -6.61 -0.87
N PHE A 177 -11.71 -5.53 -0.46
CA PHE A 177 -10.51 -5.52 0.38
C PHE A 177 -9.27 -6.25 -0.20
N GLN A 178 -9.24 -6.55 -1.50
CA GLN A 178 -8.09 -7.15 -2.19
C GLN A 178 -7.01 -6.10 -2.52
N LEU A 179 -6.20 -5.76 -1.52
CA LEU A 179 -5.14 -4.73 -1.60
C LEU A 179 -3.76 -5.26 -1.95
N GLU A 180 -3.54 -6.56 -1.74
CA GLU A 180 -2.25 -7.20 -1.96
C GLU A 180 -1.86 -7.10 -3.42
N VAL A 181 -0.68 -6.53 -3.68
CA VAL A 181 -0.09 -6.42 -5.02
C VAL A 181 1.14 -7.30 -5.06
N GLU A 182 1.08 -8.29 -5.94
CA GLU A 182 2.20 -9.21 -6.17
C GLU A 182 3.35 -8.48 -6.89
N ARG A 183 4.58 -8.95 -6.67
CA ARG A 183 5.77 -8.34 -7.27
C ARG A 183 5.67 -8.32 -8.79
N GLU A 184 5.22 -9.42 -9.38
CA GLU A 184 5.12 -9.63 -10.81
C GLU A 184 4.14 -8.63 -11.45
N GLU A 185 3.03 -8.34 -10.77
CA GLU A 185 2.07 -7.33 -11.21
C GLU A 185 2.67 -5.93 -11.10
N PHE A 186 3.34 -5.63 -9.98
CA PHE A 186 4.02 -4.36 -9.77
C PHE A 186 5.08 -4.10 -10.84
N GLU A 187 5.97 -5.06 -11.09
CA GLU A 187 7.06 -4.95 -12.07
C GLU A 187 6.50 -4.79 -13.49
N ARG A 188 5.44 -5.53 -13.85
CA ARG A 188 4.79 -5.39 -15.16
C ARG A 188 4.30 -3.96 -15.40
N ILE A 189 3.57 -3.38 -14.44
CA ILE A 189 3.05 -2.02 -14.56
C ILE A 189 4.16 -0.98 -14.47
N SER A 190 5.13 -1.18 -13.57
CA SER A 190 6.30 -0.30 -13.46
C SER A 190 7.04 -0.20 -14.79
N ASN A 191 7.31 -1.33 -15.44
CA ASN A 191 8.02 -1.36 -16.72
C ASN A 191 7.22 -0.69 -17.85
N GLU A 192 5.89 -0.83 -17.86
CA GLU A 192 5.01 -0.19 -18.84
C GLU A 192 5.10 1.34 -18.78
N PHE A 193 5.24 1.92 -17.58
CA PHE A 193 5.28 3.37 -17.39
C PHE A 193 6.68 3.96 -17.16
N SER A 194 7.73 3.14 -17.10
CA SER A 194 9.14 3.58 -16.98
C SER A 194 9.83 3.86 -18.32
N SER A 195 9.08 3.72 -19.43
CA SER A 195 9.58 3.84 -20.82
C SER A 195 9.61 5.27 -21.33
#